data_AF-A0A2A5IQN2-F1
#
_entry.id   AF-A0A2A5IQN2-F1
#
_cell.length_a   1.000
_cell.length_b   1.000
_cell.length_c   1.000
_cell.angle_alpha   90.00
_cell.angle_beta   90.00
_cell.angle_gamma   90.00
#
_symmetry.space_group_name_H-M   'P 1'
#
loop_
_entity.id
_entity.type
_entity.pdbx_description
1 polymer ?
#
loop_
_entity_poly.entity_id
_entity_poly.type
_entity_poly.pdbx_seq_one_letter_code
_entity_poly.pdbx_strand_id
1 'polypeptide(L)'
;MDQSRSRRKGKKRLKPWVKVTLFVFGILLLTTASVTGYAYYKVTTAAKKAQVSLDRGAQSVKRIEAFDPGKDSFSVLLLGIDSRPGETVKQARSDAMVLATVNRTNKTVKLLSIPRDSYVNIPGHGYDKIAHAHAFGDADLTVSTVENLLDIPVDFVIESNFKAFKEIVNELNGVSINIKDEYLVKQIQKDTKGKVVLQTGTHTLDGDQALAYVRTRKADSDLMRGQRQMEVLKAIFDKSKSLTSIPSYDNIIDTLGDNVSTNLSMKELIGLFPLLTSLKSVDTIQLKGTDYQPNSVYYFQLDQNQLNEVKAELKKQLELS
;
A
#
# COMPACT_ATOMS: atom_id res chain seq x y z
N MET A 1 -21.35 9.72 -79.46
CA MET A 1 -20.14 8.88 -79.30
C MET A 1 -19.00 9.85 -79.04
N ASP A 2 -18.86 10.34 -77.82
CA ASP A 2 -18.17 9.69 -76.68
C ASP A 2 -16.70 9.40 -76.98
N GLN A 3 -15.80 10.21 -76.40
CA GLN A 3 -14.52 9.76 -75.84
C GLN A 3 -14.09 10.69 -74.71
N SER A 4 -14.59 10.38 -73.51
CA SER A 4 -14.04 10.79 -72.22
C SER A 4 -12.55 10.44 -72.10
N ARG A 5 -11.65 11.44 -72.15
CA ARG A 5 -10.23 11.28 -71.81
C ARG A 5 -10.06 11.24 -70.29
N SER A 6 -10.00 10.03 -69.73
CA SER A 6 -9.61 9.77 -68.34
C SER A 6 -8.16 10.24 -68.08
N ARG A 7 -8.02 11.41 -67.44
CA ARG A 7 -6.74 11.86 -66.85
C ARG A 7 -6.42 10.98 -65.63
N ARG A 8 -5.58 9.96 -65.82
CA ARG A 8 -4.89 9.28 -64.70
C ARG A 8 -4.06 10.31 -63.93
N LYS A 9 -4.55 10.79 -62.78
CA LYS A 9 -3.76 11.57 -61.81
C LYS A 9 -2.56 10.70 -61.38
N GLY A 10 -1.36 11.03 -61.87
CA GLY A 10 -0.13 10.36 -61.46
C GLY A 10 0.03 10.46 -59.93
N LYS A 11 0.24 9.31 -59.27
CA LYS A 11 0.50 9.28 -57.81
C LYS A 11 1.72 10.15 -57.52
N LYS A 12 1.53 11.25 -56.79
CA LYS A 12 2.62 12.13 -56.36
C LYS A 12 3.60 11.31 -55.53
N ARG A 13 4.82 11.09 -56.03
CA ARG A 13 5.86 10.34 -55.30
C ARG A 13 6.33 11.20 -54.12
N LEU A 14 6.31 10.61 -52.92
CA LEU A 14 6.80 11.27 -51.70
C LEU A 14 8.27 11.66 -51.88
N LYS A 15 8.63 12.87 -51.42
CA LYS A 15 10.02 13.36 -51.45
C LYS A 15 10.91 12.45 -50.57
N PRO A 16 12.20 12.29 -50.91
CA PRO A 16 13.11 11.37 -50.18
C PRO A 16 13.17 11.64 -48.68
N TRP A 17 13.21 12.90 -48.26
CA TRP A 17 13.22 13.28 -46.85
C TRP A 17 11.96 12.84 -46.10
N VAL A 18 10.77 12.91 -46.73
CA VAL A 18 9.52 12.44 -46.12
C VAL A 18 9.55 10.93 -45.87
N LYS A 19 10.19 10.16 -46.75
CA LYS A 19 10.36 8.71 -46.55
C LYS A 19 11.30 8.42 -45.38
N VAL A 20 12.40 9.17 -45.26
CA VAL A 20 13.35 9.05 -44.14
C VAL A 20 12.70 9.45 -42.83
N THR A 21 11.93 10.55 -42.80
CA THR A 21 11.20 10.99 -41.60
C THR A 21 10.16 9.95 -41.17
N LEU A 22 9.38 9.39 -42.10
CA LEU A 22 8.42 8.32 -41.80
C LEU A 22 9.10 7.03 -41.32
N PHE A 23 10.28 6.71 -41.85
CA PHE A 23 11.06 5.54 -41.42
C PHE A 23 11.60 5.72 -39.99
N VAL A 24 12.20 6.87 -39.68
CA VAL A 24 12.67 7.20 -38.33
C VAL A 24 11.51 7.25 -37.33
N PHE A 25 10.38 7.84 -37.72
CA PHE A 25 9.17 7.86 -36.91
C PHE A 25 8.60 6.46 -36.67
N GLY A 26 8.62 5.58 -37.68
CA GLY A 26 8.24 4.18 -37.57
C GLY A 26 9.14 3.38 -36.62
N ILE A 27 10.46 3.61 -36.67
CA ILE A 27 11.41 3.03 -35.71
C ILE A 27 11.12 3.54 -34.30
N LEU A 28 10.92 4.85 -34.13
CA LEU A 28 10.61 5.44 -32.83
C LEU A 28 9.31 4.87 -32.22
N LEU A 29 8.28 4.67 -33.05
CA LEU A 29 7.03 4.03 -32.63
C LEU A 29 7.25 2.56 -32.26
N LEU A 30 8.02 1.81 -33.04
CA LEU A 30 8.33 0.40 -32.76
C LEU A 30 9.17 0.24 -31.49
N THR A 31 10.16 1.09 -31.27
CA THR A 31 10.98 1.08 -30.06
C THR A 31 10.13 1.45 -28.85
N THR A 32 9.30 2.49 -28.97
CA THR A 32 8.37 2.88 -27.90
C THR A 32 7.42 1.74 -27.59
N ALA A 33 6.71 1.20 -28.58
CA ALA A 33 5.78 0.08 -28.40
C ALA A 33 6.45 -1.18 -27.82
N SER A 34 7.69 -1.47 -28.22
CA SER A 34 8.45 -2.61 -27.68
C SER A 34 8.83 -2.39 -26.21
N VAL A 35 9.31 -1.19 -25.85
CA VAL A 35 9.64 -0.83 -24.45
C VAL A 35 8.38 -0.85 -23.59
N THR A 36 7.29 -0.24 -24.05
CA THR A 36 6.01 -0.22 -23.31
C THR A 36 5.39 -1.62 -23.20
N GLY A 37 5.47 -2.43 -24.27
CA GLY A 37 5.00 -3.82 -24.26
C GLY A 37 5.80 -4.71 -23.32
N TYR A 38 7.11 -4.54 -23.26
CA TYR A 38 7.99 -5.27 -22.32
C TYR A 38 7.73 -4.86 -20.86
N ALA A 39 7.62 -3.56 -20.58
CA ALA A 39 7.24 -3.05 -19.26
C ALA A 39 5.88 -3.60 -18.81
N TYR A 40 4.87 -3.54 -19.68
CA TYR A 40 3.54 -4.10 -19.42
C TYR A 40 3.58 -5.61 -19.13
N TYR A 41 4.32 -6.38 -19.92
CA TYR A 41 4.47 -7.83 -19.72
C TYR A 41 5.12 -8.16 -18.36
N LYS A 42 6.16 -7.41 -17.96
CA LYS A 42 6.83 -7.60 -16.67
C LYS A 42 5.94 -7.25 -15.49
N VAL A 43 5.36 -6.06 -15.51
CA VAL A 43 4.45 -5.53 -14.50
C VAL A 43 3.28 -6.51 -14.27
N THR A 44 2.66 -6.99 -15.35
CA THR A 44 1.58 -7.99 -15.24
C THR A 44 2.05 -9.34 -14.69
N THR A 45 3.30 -9.74 -14.95
CA THR A 45 3.88 -10.97 -14.38
C THR A 45 4.19 -10.80 -12.89
N ALA A 46 4.71 -9.65 -12.48
CA ALA A 46 5.00 -9.33 -11.07
C ALA A 46 3.72 -9.29 -10.22
N ALA A 47 2.66 -8.61 -10.67
CA ALA A 47 1.38 -8.65 -9.94
C ALA A 47 0.77 -10.03 -9.89
N LYS A 48 0.84 -10.83 -10.96
CA LYS A 48 0.32 -12.21 -10.93
C LYS A 48 1.01 -13.06 -9.87
N LYS A 49 2.31 -12.81 -9.60
CA LYS A 49 3.03 -13.48 -8.51
C LYS A 49 2.65 -12.96 -7.13
N ALA A 50 2.44 -11.65 -7.01
CA ALA A 50 1.98 -11.03 -5.77
C ALA A 50 0.52 -11.34 -5.46
N GLN A 51 -0.28 -11.73 -6.46
CA GLN A 51 -1.71 -11.92 -6.30
C GLN A 51 -2.04 -13.13 -5.41
N VAL A 52 -2.67 -12.87 -4.27
CA VAL A 52 -3.23 -13.90 -3.37
C VAL A 52 -4.76 -13.87 -3.47
N SER A 53 -5.37 -15.04 -3.43
CA SER A 53 -6.82 -15.18 -3.31
C SER A 53 -7.18 -15.32 -1.83
N LEU A 54 -8.15 -14.53 -1.38
CA LEU A 54 -8.79 -14.74 -0.09
C LEU A 54 -9.82 -15.88 -0.22
N ASP A 55 -9.96 -16.68 0.84
CA ASP A 55 -10.91 -17.82 0.89
C ASP A 55 -12.36 -17.39 0.65
N ARG A 56 -12.69 -16.16 1.07
CA ARG A 56 -14.01 -15.53 0.84
C ARG A 56 -14.28 -15.10 -0.61
N GLY A 57 -13.29 -15.23 -1.51
CA GLY A 57 -13.37 -14.75 -2.88
C GLY A 57 -13.14 -13.23 -3.02
N ALA A 58 -13.67 -12.64 -4.10
CA ALA A 58 -13.33 -11.28 -4.51
C ALA A 58 -14.00 -10.17 -3.68
N GLN A 59 -15.15 -10.44 -3.06
CA GLN A 59 -15.94 -9.43 -2.35
C GLN A 59 -16.00 -9.74 -0.84
N SER A 60 -16.01 -8.71 -0.01
CA SER A 60 -16.19 -8.86 1.44
C SER A 60 -17.61 -9.27 1.75
N VAL A 61 -17.79 -10.16 2.74
CA VAL A 61 -19.12 -10.53 3.25
C VAL A 61 -19.87 -9.36 3.87
N LYS A 62 -19.17 -8.25 4.19
CA LYS A 62 -19.76 -7.00 4.68
C LYS A 62 -20.16 -6.02 3.57
N ARG A 63 -19.90 -6.33 2.30
CA ARG A 63 -20.44 -5.60 1.16
C ARG A 63 -21.79 -6.22 0.77
N ILE A 64 -22.88 -5.51 1.07
CA ILE A 64 -24.25 -5.96 0.74
C ILE A 64 -24.56 -5.71 -0.75
N GLU A 65 -24.11 -4.58 -1.28
CA GLU A 65 -24.26 -4.23 -2.70
C GLU A 65 -23.07 -4.72 -3.54
N ALA A 66 -23.24 -4.74 -4.86
CA ALA A 66 -22.16 -5.06 -5.79
C ALA A 66 -21.06 -4.00 -5.70
N PHE A 67 -19.82 -4.44 -5.50
CA PHE A 67 -18.66 -3.56 -5.36
C PHE A 67 -17.93 -3.38 -6.70
N ASP A 68 -17.78 -2.12 -7.13
CA ASP A 68 -16.94 -1.71 -8.26
C ASP A 68 -15.73 -0.91 -7.73
N PRO A 69 -14.53 -1.51 -7.68
CA PRO A 69 -13.35 -0.85 -7.14
C PRO A 69 -12.90 0.37 -7.97
N GLY A 70 -13.40 0.54 -9.19
CA GLY A 70 -13.17 1.73 -10.01
C GLY A 70 -14.05 2.92 -9.64
N LYS A 71 -15.20 2.70 -8.99
CA LYS A 71 -16.20 3.74 -8.70
C LYS A 71 -16.42 3.96 -7.21
N ASP A 72 -16.37 2.90 -6.41
CA ASP A 72 -16.80 2.93 -5.03
C ASP A 72 -15.66 3.25 -4.07
N SER A 73 -15.99 3.89 -2.96
CA SER A 73 -15.07 4.04 -1.83
C SER A 73 -14.69 2.67 -1.26
N PHE A 74 -13.43 2.49 -0.88
CA PHE A 74 -12.87 1.17 -0.56
C PHE A 74 -11.86 1.22 0.57
N SER A 75 -11.57 0.07 1.16
CA SER A 75 -10.59 -0.11 2.23
C SER A 75 -9.42 -1.01 1.80
N VAL A 76 -8.23 -0.72 2.32
CA VAL A 76 -7.01 -1.48 2.09
C VAL A 76 -6.34 -1.75 3.43
N LEU A 77 -6.18 -3.01 3.80
CA LEU A 77 -5.42 -3.43 4.98
C LEU A 77 -3.96 -3.62 4.60
N LEU A 78 -3.08 -2.81 5.19
CA LEU A 78 -1.63 -2.87 5.02
C LEU A 78 -1.03 -3.66 6.17
N LEU A 79 -0.39 -4.80 5.85
CA LEU A 79 0.24 -5.69 6.80
C LEU A 79 1.77 -5.67 6.61
N GLY A 80 2.49 -5.27 7.64
CA GLY A 80 3.95 -5.38 7.69
C GLY A 80 4.35 -6.69 8.37
N ILE A 81 4.98 -7.59 7.62
CA ILE A 81 5.36 -8.92 8.09
C ILE A 81 6.87 -8.94 8.40
N ASP A 82 7.22 -9.27 9.65
CA ASP A 82 8.62 -9.52 10.04
C ASP A 82 9.03 -10.94 9.60
N SER A 83 9.12 -11.15 8.28
CA SER A 83 9.71 -12.36 7.70
C SER A 83 11.19 -12.13 7.43
N ARG A 84 12.04 -13.04 7.93
CA ARG A 84 13.49 -12.99 7.67
C ARG A 84 13.79 -13.58 6.30
N PRO A 85 14.93 -13.24 5.68
CA PRO A 85 15.35 -13.87 4.43
C PRO A 85 15.37 -15.40 4.56
N GLY A 86 14.53 -16.09 3.78
CA GLY A 86 14.38 -17.55 3.82
C GLY A 86 13.19 -18.08 4.65
N GLU A 87 12.48 -17.23 5.38
CA GLU A 87 11.22 -17.56 6.04
C GLU A 87 10.05 -17.29 5.08
N THR A 88 9.12 -18.23 4.96
CA THR A 88 7.86 -17.99 4.22
C THR A 88 7.00 -16.98 4.97
N VAL A 89 6.24 -16.15 4.25
CA VAL A 89 5.25 -15.21 4.83
C VAL A 89 4.25 -15.94 5.76
N LYS A 90 4.01 -17.23 5.48
CA LYS A 90 3.16 -18.12 6.28
C LYS A 90 3.64 -18.22 7.72
N GLN A 91 2.73 -18.02 8.67
CA GLN A 91 2.95 -18.14 10.14
C GLN A 91 3.77 -17.03 10.81
N ALA A 92 4.22 -16.00 10.07
CA ALA A 92 4.82 -14.83 10.68
C ALA A 92 3.74 -13.97 11.38
N ARG A 93 4.14 -13.10 12.31
CA ARG A 93 3.21 -12.14 12.93
C ARG A 93 3.18 -10.85 12.12
N SER A 94 2.00 -10.25 11.96
CA SER A 94 1.87 -8.89 11.42
C SER A 94 2.27 -7.88 12.49
N ASP A 95 3.47 -7.34 12.39
CA ASP A 95 4.02 -6.39 13.38
C ASP A 95 3.57 -4.94 13.14
N ALA A 96 3.08 -4.66 11.94
CA ALA A 96 2.40 -3.43 11.55
C ALA A 96 1.06 -3.78 10.91
N MET A 97 0.00 -3.10 11.35
CA MET A 97 -1.35 -3.24 10.81
C MET A 97 -1.94 -1.84 10.65
N VAL A 98 -2.09 -1.38 9.41
CA VAL A 98 -2.68 -0.08 9.09
C VAL A 98 -3.81 -0.28 8.11
N LEU A 99 -5.02 0.14 8.49
CA LEU A 99 -6.15 0.18 7.59
C LEU A 99 -6.23 1.56 6.92
N ALA A 100 -6.22 1.59 5.60
CA ALA A 100 -6.50 2.78 4.81
C ALA A 100 -7.92 2.71 4.26
N THR A 101 -8.75 3.71 4.55
CA THR A 101 -10.09 3.86 3.94
C THR A 101 -10.10 5.05 3.00
N VAL A 102 -10.37 4.78 1.73
CA VAL A 102 -10.32 5.73 0.63
C VAL A 102 -11.74 6.14 0.25
N ASN A 103 -12.07 7.41 0.44
CA ASN A 103 -13.32 7.98 -0.03
C ASN A 103 -13.12 8.56 -1.43
N ARG A 104 -13.69 7.93 -2.45
CA ARG A 104 -13.53 8.34 -3.85
C ARG A 104 -14.25 9.65 -4.16
N THR A 105 -15.45 9.85 -3.62
CA THR A 105 -16.27 11.04 -3.84
C THR A 105 -15.60 12.31 -3.33
N ASN A 106 -15.15 12.28 -2.08
CA ASN A 106 -14.51 13.39 -1.39
C ASN A 106 -13.01 13.48 -1.67
N LYS A 107 -12.42 12.42 -2.23
CA LYS A 107 -10.98 12.28 -2.50
C LYS A 107 -10.13 12.42 -1.24
N THR A 108 -10.52 11.71 -0.19
CA THR A 108 -9.82 11.71 1.11
C THR A 108 -9.41 10.31 1.50
N VAL A 109 -8.34 10.20 2.29
CA VAL A 109 -7.91 8.95 2.91
C VAL A 109 -7.86 9.11 4.41
N LYS A 110 -8.35 8.11 5.14
CA LYS A 110 -8.14 7.97 6.58
C LYS A 110 -7.29 6.74 6.81
N LEU A 111 -6.18 6.90 7.54
CA LEU A 111 -5.31 5.82 7.99
C LEU A 111 -5.63 5.50 9.46
N LEU A 112 -5.80 4.24 9.78
CA LEU A 112 -6.00 3.75 11.14
C LEU A 112 -4.92 2.72 11.46
N SER A 113 -4.04 3.02 12.39
CA SER A 113 -3.13 2.01 12.95
C SER A 113 -3.87 1.18 14.00
N ILE A 114 -3.83 -0.14 13.84
CA ILE A 114 -4.42 -1.09 14.78
C ILE A 114 -3.29 -1.67 15.65
N PRO A 115 -3.28 -1.43 16.97
CA PRO A 115 -2.22 -1.92 17.85
C PRO A 115 -2.14 -3.45 17.80
N ARG A 116 -0.94 -4.00 17.64
CA ARG A 116 -0.73 -5.46 17.46
C ARG A 116 -1.21 -6.30 18.64
N ASP A 117 -1.18 -5.73 19.84
CA ASP A 117 -1.57 -6.39 21.07
C ASP A 117 -3.06 -6.14 21.42
N SER A 118 -3.86 -5.55 20.51
CA SER A 118 -5.30 -5.32 20.73
C SER A 118 -6.02 -6.62 21.10
N TYR A 119 -6.75 -6.60 22.22
CA TYR A 119 -7.53 -7.75 22.70
C TYR A 119 -8.84 -7.87 21.94
N VAL A 120 -8.92 -8.81 21.02
CA VAL A 120 -10.05 -8.95 20.08
C VAL A 120 -10.43 -10.40 19.90
N ASN A 121 -11.69 -10.65 19.51
CA ASN A 121 -12.15 -11.98 19.17
C ASN A 121 -11.64 -12.38 17.77
N ILE A 122 -10.79 -13.40 17.70
CA ILE A 122 -10.31 -14.01 16.47
C ILE A 122 -11.24 -15.17 16.11
N PRO A 123 -11.88 -15.17 14.92
CA PRO A 123 -12.78 -16.24 14.49
C PRO A 123 -12.14 -17.64 14.64
N GLY A 124 -12.87 -18.55 15.30
CA GLY A 124 -12.41 -19.92 15.56
C GLY A 124 -11.34 -20.07 16.66
N HIS A 125 -10.84 -18.97 17.24
CA HIS A 125 -9.73 -18.99 18.22
C HIS A 125 -10.05 -18.26 19.53
N GLY A 126 -11.14 -17.50 19.59
CA GLY A 126 -11.55 -16.75 20.79
C GLY A 126 -10.79 -15.44 20.95
N TYR A 127 -10.78 -14.87 22.16
CA TYR A 127 -10.10 -13.60 22.42
C TYR A 127 -8.59 -13.76 22.55
N ASP A 128 -7.83 -13.03 21.74
CA ASP A 128 -6.38 -12.96 21.80
C ASP A 128 -5.88 -11.64 21.18
N LYS A 129 -4.56 -11.49 21.06
CA LYS A 129 -3.91 -10.36 20.37
C LYS A 129 -4.22 -10.41 18.89
N ILE A 130 -4.67 -9.31 18.32
CA ILE A 130 -5.00 -9.24 16.89
C ILE A 130 -3.85 -9.69 15.96
N ALA A 131 -2.59 -9.43 16.32
CA ALA A 131 -1.44 -9.88 15.53
C ALA A 131 -1.26 -11.40 15.45
N HIS A 132 -1.94 -12.17 16.31
CA HIS A 132 -1.97 -13.63 16.22
C HIS A 132 -2.91 -14.14 15.12
N ALA A 133 -3.87 -13.34 14.65
CA ALA A 133 -4.77 -13.75 13.56
C ALA A 133 -3.98 -14.16 12.31
N HIS A 134 -2.92 -13.42 11.97
CA HIS A 134 -2.03 -13.76 10.85
C HIS A 134 -1.22 -15.04 11.12
N ALA A 135 -0.76 -15.25 12.35
CA ALA A 135 -0.03 -16.47 12.69
C ALA A 135 -0.93 -17.73 12.64
N PHE A 136 -2.23 -17.58 12.91
CA PHE A 136 -3.21 -18.67 12.94
C PHE A 136 -3.81 -19.00 11.57
N GLY A 137 -3.99 -18.00 10.70
CA GLY A 137 -4.68 -18.20 9.41
C GLY A 137 -4.32 -17.15 8.36
N ASP A 138 -3.07 -16.66 8.39
CA ASP A 138 -2.47 -15.74 7.42
C ASP A 138 -3.37 -14.50 7.13
N ALA A 139 -3.37 -14.01 5.89
CA ALA A 139 -4.15 -12.85 5.47
C ALA A 139 -5.66 -13.02 5.72
N ASP A 140 -6.21 -14.21 5.45
CA ASP A 140 -7.65 -14.48 5.50
C ASP A 140 -8.25 -14.29 6.89
N LEU A 141 -7.62 -14.90 7.91
CA LEU A 141 -8.07 -14.76 9.28
C LEU A 141 -7.82 -13.35 9.81
N THR A 142 -6.75 -12.70 9.38
CA THR A 142 -6.46 -11.31 9.74
C THR A 142 -7.53 -10.37 9.21
N VAL A 143 -7.86 -10.48 7.92
CA VAL A 143 -8.93 -9.73 7.25
C VAL A 143 -10.25 -9.96 7.99
N SER A 144 -10.63 -11.21 8.23
CA SER A 144 -11.88 -11.54 8.94
C SER A 144 -11.93 -10.97 10.36
N THR A 145 -10.80 -10.98 11.06
CA THR A 145 -10.69 -10.40 12.40
C THR A 145 -10.84 -8.88 12.39
N VAL A 146 -10.21 -8.19 11.43
CA VAL A 146 -10.32 -6.72 11.27
C VAL A 146 -11.74 -6.33 10.85
N GLU A 147 -12.34 -7.07 9.93
CA GLU A 147 -13.73 -6.86 9.52
C GLU A 147 -14.67 -6.97 10.74
N ASN A 148 -14.54 -8.03 11.54
CA ASN A 148 -15.35 -8.21 12.75
C ASN A 148 -15.07 -7.14 13.82
N LEU A 149 -13.81 -6.73 13.97
CA LEU A 149 -13.43 -5.69 14.92
C LEU A 149 -14.07 -4.35 14.57
N LEU A 150 -13.99 -3.91 13.31
CA LEU A 150 -14.36 -2.57 12.86
C LEU A 150 -15.74 -2.50 12.18
N ASP A 151 -16.38 -3.64 11.98
CA ASP A 151 -17.69 -3.76 11.35
C ASP A 151 -17.78 -3.05 9.98
N ILE A 152 -16.74 -3.17 9.18
CA ILE A 152 -16.62 -2.64 7.82
C ILE A 152 -15.96 -3.68 6.92
N PRO A 153 -16.20 -3.64 5.59
CA PRO A 153 -15.46 -4.48 4.67
C PRO A 153 -13.98 -4.08 4.64
N VAL A 154 -13.12 -5.08 4.49
CA VAL A 154 -11.72 -4.91 4.10
C VAL A 154 -11.64 -5.34 2.63
N ASP A 155 -11.70 -4.42 1.68
CA ASP A 155 -11.81 -4.80 0.26
C ASP A 155 -10.50 -5.37 -0.28
N PHE A 156 -9.39 -4.75 0.12
CA PHE A 156 -8.06 -5.16 -0.28
C PHE A 156 -7.13 -5.40 0.89
N VAL A 157 -6.13 -6.26 0.68
CA VAL A 157 -5.02 -6.50 1.59
C VAL A 157 -3.71 -6.37 0.81
N ILE A 158 -2.71 -5.78 1.45
CA ILE A 158 -1.33 -5.72 0.96
C ILE A 158 -0.42 -6.14 2.11
N GLU A 159 0.27 -7.25 1.93
CA GLU A 159 1.28 -7.78 2.83
C GLU A 159 2.66 -7.43 2.28
N SER A 160 3.53 -6.89 3.12
CA SER A 160 4.87 -6.47 2.72
C SER A 160 5.89 -6.87 3.76
N ASN A 161 7.02 -7.41 3.32
CA ASN A 161 8.16 -7.65 4.20
C ASN A 161 9.07 -6.42 4.28
N PHE A 162 10.07 -6.46 5.15
CA PHE A 162 11.01 -5.36 5.31
C PHE A 162 11.83 -5.07 4.05
N LYS A 163 12.10 -6.07 3.20
CA LYS A 163 12.83 -5.85 1.96
C LYS A 163 12.02 -4.98 1.01
N ALA A 164 10.76 -5.34 0.75
CA ALA A 164 9.85 -4.53 -0.08
C ALA A 164 9.71 -3.10 0.46
N PHE A 165 9.49 -2.94 1.76
CA PHE A 165 9.37 -1.61 2.37
C PHE A 165 10.61 -0.74 2.08
N LYS A 166 11.82 -1.28 2.29
CA LYS A 166 13.06 -0.53 2.04
C LYS A 166 13.26 -0.19 0.58
N GLU A 167 13.01 -1.15 -0.32
CA GLU A 167 13.20 -0.94 -1.74
C GLU A 167 12.19 0.11 -2.29
N ILE A 168 10.94 0.10 -1.83
CA ILE A 168 9.95 1.14 -2.17
C ILE A 168 10.44 2.53 -1.73
N VAL A 169 10.91 2.67 -0.48
CA VAL A 169 11.43 3.95 0.02
C VAL A 169 12.65 4.42 -0.78
N ASN A 170 13.55 3.50 -1.13
CA ASN A 170 14.74 3.81 -1.91
C ASN A 170 14.41 4.23 -3.36
N GLU A 171 13.46 3.57 -4.02
CA GLU A 171 13.03 3.92 -5.38
C GLU A 171 12.37 5.30 -5.43
N LEU A 172 11.75 5.71 -4.33
CA LEU A 172 11.26 7.08 -4.13
C LEU A 172 12.38 8.10 -3.85
N ASN A 173 13.65 7.70 -3.82
CA ASN A 173 14.79 8.49 -3.38
C ASN A 173 14.62 9.00 -1.93
N GLY A 174 14.09 8.12 -1.06
CA GLY A 174 13.85 8.40 0.34
C GLY A 174 12.57 9.19 0.62
N VAL A 175 12.25 9.30 1.91
CA VAL A 175 11.03 9.95 2.42
C VAL A 175 11.38 11.03 3.44
N SER A 176 10.71 12.18 3.36
CA SER A 176 10.96 13.31 4.27
C SER A 176 10.22 13.12 5.59
N ILE A 177 10.94 13.09 6.71
CA ILE A 177 10.41 12.92 8.07
C ILE A 177 11.00 13.99 8.98
N ASN A 178 10.16 14.58 9.85
CA ASN A 178 10.59 15.56 10.84
C ASN A 178 10.69 14.93 12.23
N ILE A 179 11.90 14.55 12.62
CA ILE A 179 12.16 13.87 13.88
C ILE A 179 12.33 14.90 14.99
N LYS A 180 11.41 14.95 15.95
CA LYS A 180 11.42 15.95 17.03
C LYS A 180 12.10 15.46 18.31
N ASP A 181 12.15 14.16 18.51
CA ASP A 181 12.61 13.56 19.77
C ASP A 181 14.05 13.06 19.67
N GLU A 182 14.93 13.62 20.49
CA GLU A 182 16.34 13.20 20.57
C GLU A 182 16.49 11.81 21.24
N TYR A 183 15.60 11.45 22.16
CA TYR A 183 15.61 10.14 22.80
C TYR A 183 15.31 9.04 21.77
N LEU A 184 14.31 9.26 20.91
CA LEU A 184 13.99 8.39 19.78
C LEU A 184 15.22 8.13 18.89
N VAL A 185 15.95 9.18 18.53
CA VAL A 185 17.18 9.07 17.70
C VAL A 185 18.24 8.20 18.38
N LYS A 186 18.53 8.45 19.66
CA LYS A 186 19.50 7.66 20.44
C LYS A 186 19.06 6.20 20.57
N GLN A 187 17.77 5.98 20.76
CA GLN A 187 17.21 4.64 20.92
C GLN A 187 17.26 3.85 19.61
N ILE A 188 16.99 4.48 18.46
CA ILE A 188 17.18 3.88 17.13
C ILE A 188 18.65 3.48 16.91
N GLN A 189 19.58 4.35 17.26
CA GLN A 189 21.01 4.04 17.17
C GLN A 189 21.37 2.82 18.03
N LYS A 190 20.82 2.73 19.25
CA LYS A 190 21.01 1.57 20.13
C LYS A 190 20.40 0.29 19.55
N ASP A 191 19.15 0.35 19.07
CA ASP A 191 18.44 -0.82 18.54
C ASP A 191 19.07 -1.37 17.26
N THR A 192 19.71 -0.50 16.46
CA THR A 192 20.44 -0.89 15.25
C THR A 192 21.92 -1.21 15.49
N LYS A 193 22.38 -1.18 16.75
CA LYS A 193 23.80 -1.37 17.12
C LYS A 193 24.74 -0.40 16.39
N GLY A 194 24.32 0.86 16.26
CA GLY A 194 25.08 1.92 15.61
C GLY A 194 25.01 1.95 14.09
N LYS A 195 24.31 1.00 13.45
CA LYS A 195 24.21 0.94 11.98
C LYS A 195 23.38 2.08 11.38
N VAL A 196 22.38 2.56 12.12
CA VAL A 196 21.54 3.70 11.71
C VAL A 196 21.77 4.83 12.69
N VAL A 197 22.15 5.99 12.17
CA VAL A 197 22.30 7.23 12.92
C VAL A 197 21.36 8.25 12.29
N LEU A 198 20.44 8.77 13.11
CA LEU A 198 19.51 9.83 12.72
C LEU A 198 19.86 11.10 13.48
N GLN A 199 19.21 12.20 13.12
CA GLN A 199 19.30 13.48 13.81
C GLN A 199 17.89 14.07 13.95
N THR A 200 17.71 14.97 14.91
CA THR A 200 16.46 15.74 15.01
C THR A 200 16.36 16.75 13.86
N GLY A 201 15.13 17.18 13.56
CA GLY A 201 14.80 18.03 12.42
C GLY A 201 14.27 17.24 11.21
N THR A 202 14.11 17.95 10.10
CA THR A 202 13.59 17.38 8.85
C THR A 202 14.71 16.77 8.02
N HIS A 203 14.61 15.47 7.76
CA HIS A 203 15.59 14.70 6.99
C HIS A 203 14.91 13.82 5.96
N THR A 204 15.59 13.56 4.84
CA THR A 204 15.16 12.54 3.88
C THR A 204 15.76 11.21 4.29
N LEU A 205 14.92 10.29 4.74
CA LEU A 205 15.32 8.97 5.20
C LEU A 205 15.33 7.98 4.03
N ASP A 206 16.43 7.23 3.89
CA ASP A 206 16.49 6.06 3.02
C ASP A 206 15.68 4.88 3.60
N GLY A 207 15.64 3.76 2.89
CA GLY A 207 14.90 2.57 3.32
C GLY A 207 15.37 2.00 4.66
N ASP A 208 16.67 1.90 4.91
CA ASP A 208 17.19 1.36 6.17
C ASP A 208 16.89 2.30 7.35
N GLN A 209 17.02 3.61 7.15
CA GLN A 209 16.68 4.65 8.11
C GLN A 209 15.18 4.68 8.41
N ALA A 210 14.34 4.67 7.38
CA ALA A 210 12.88 4.66 7.52
C ALA A 210 12.40 3.38 8.22
N LEU A 211 13.00 2.23 7.89
CA LEU A 211 12.65 0.96 8.52
C LEU A 211 12.99 0.98 10.02
N ALA A 212 14.18 1.49 10.37
CA ALA A 212 14.58 1.62 11.77
C ALA A 212 13.65 2.59 12.53
N TYR A 213 13.23 3.68 11.89
CA TYR A 213 12.28 4.66 12.44
C TYR A 213 10.91 4.05 12.77
N VAL A 214 10.34 3.24 11.87
CA VAL A 214 9.02 2.62 12.10
C VAL A 214 9.05 1.38 13.00
N ARG A 215 10.23 0.79 13.22
CA ARG A 215 10.39 -0.42 14.05
C ARG A 215 10.71 -0.16 15.52
N THR A 216 11.33 0.99 15.84
CA THR A 216 11.74 1.27 17.22
C THR A 216 10.54 1.26 18.18
N ARG A 217 10.70 0.53 19.29
CA ARG A 217 9.68 0.31 20.34
C ARG A 217 10.14 0.75 21.72
N LYS A 218 11.44 0.77 21.98
CA LYS A 218 11.96 1.06 23.33
C LYS A 218 11.97 2.56 23.63
N ALA A 219 11.69 3.37 22.61
CA ALA A 219 11.57 4.80 22.76
C ALA A 219 10.24 5.18 23.44
N ASP A 220 9.17 4.43 23.17
CA ASP A 220 7.80 4.82 23.50
C ASP A 220 6.78 3.65 23.41
N SER A 221 5.48 3.96 23.46
CA SER A 221 4.41 2.97 23.40
C SER A 221 4.13 2.46 21.97
N ASP A 222 3.46 1.32 21.85
CA ASP A 222 3.04 0.76 20.55
C ASP A 222 2.19 1.74 19.72
N LEU A 223 1.43 2.59 20.42
CA LEU A 223 0.65 3.67 19.83
C LEU A 223 1.52 4.68 19.07
N MET A 224 2.64 5.11 19.66
CA MET A 224 3.58 6.04 19.02
C MET A 224 4.27 5.39 17.82
N ARG A 225 4.57 4.09 17.91
CA ARG A 225 5.05 3.31 16.76
C ARG A 225 4.04 3.29 15.61
N GLY A 226 2.76 3.08 15.91
CA GLY A 226 1.68 3.18 14.93
C GLY A 226 1.58 4.56 14.27
N GLN A 227 1.77 5.64 15.05
CA GLN A 227 1.81 7.00 14.50
C GLN A 227 2.98 7.20 13.53
N ARG A 228 4.19 6.72 13.86
CA ARG A 228 5.34 6.76 12.95
C ARG A 228 5.11 5.96 11.67
N GLN A 229 4.46 4.81 11.76
CA GLN A 229 4.08 4.02 10.58
C GLN A 229 3.16 4.81 9.66
N MET A 230 2.12 5.46 10.21
CA MET A 230 1.22 6.32 9.44
C MET A 230 1.91 7.57 8.90
N GLU A 231 2.84 8.17 9.66
CA GLU A 231 3.65 9.31 9.21
C GLU A 231 4.50 8.93 8.00
N VAL A 232 5.19 7.78 8.04
CA VAL A 232 5.99 7.30 6.91
C VAL A 232 5.10 6.92 5.72
N LEU A 233 3.94 6.28 5.93
CA LEU A 233 2.99 6.02 4.83
C LEU A 233 2.51 7.31 4.16
N LYS A 234 2.26 8.36 4.95
CA LYS A 234 1.91 9.69 4.41
C LYS A 234 3.08 10.31 3.65
N ALA A 235 4.30 10.19 4.15
CA ALA A 235 5.49 10.69 3.45
C ALA A 235 5.76 9.93 2.13
N ILE A 236 5.58 8.60 2.11
CA ILE A 236 5.60 7.77 0.88
C ILE A 236 4.55 8.28 -0.09
N PHE A 237 3.33 8.50 0.40
CA PHE A 237 2.22 9.00 -0.40
C PHE A 237 2.51 10.38 -1.01
N ASP A 238 2.98 11.34 -0.21
CA ASP A 238 3.31 12.69 -0.69
C ASP A 238 4.48 12.66 -1.69
N LYS A 239 5.48 11.81 -1.46
CA LYS A 239 6.59 11.61 -2.39
C LYS A 239 6.13 10.99 -3.71
N SER A 240 5.18 10.05 -3.67
CA SER A 240 4.61 9.44 -4.89
C SER A 240 3.94 10.48 -5.79
N LYS A 241 3.23 11.48 -5.23
CA LYS A 241 2.63 12.56 -6.03
C LYS A 241 3.65 13.35 -6.86
N SER A 242 4.89 13.43 -6.39
CA SER A 242 5.97 14.15 -7.08
C SER A 242 6.61 13.37 -8.23
N LEU A 243 6.34 12.06 -8.34
CA LEU A 243 6.79 11.26 -9.48
C LEU A 243 5.95 11.60 -10.70
N THR A 244 6.51 12.44 -11.56
CA THR A 244 5.87 12.95 -12.79
C THR A 244 5.89 11.96 -13.96
N SER A 245 6.44 10.75 -13.79
CA SER A 245 6.67 9.83 -14.91
C SER A 245 6.39 8.35 -14.56
N ILE A 246 5.63 7.70 -15.45
CA ILE A 246 5.19 6.28 -15.41
C ILE A 246 6.37 5.27 -15.29
N PRO A 247 7.55 5.46 -15.93
CA PRO A 247 8.63 4.47 -15.89
C PRO A 247 9.22 4.20 -14.49
N SER A 248 9.20 5.17 -13.57
CA SER A 248 9.67 4.96 -12.19
C SER A 248 8.74 4.05 -11.39
N TYR A 249 7.47 3.95 -11.79
CA TYR A 249 6.49 3.10 -11.11
C TYR A 249 6.53 1.65 -11.57
N ASP A 250 6.92 1.38 -12.82
CA ASP A 250 7.15 0.02 -13.31
C ASP A 250 8.27 -0.66 -12.51
N ASN A 251 9.32 0.08 -12.13
CA ASN A 251 10.38 -0.40 -11.23
C ASN A 251 9.86 -0.69 -9.81
N ILE A 252 9.01 0.18 -9.26
CA ILE A 252 8.38 -0.06 -7.95
C ILE A 252 7.58 -1.35 -8.02
N ILE A 253 6.74 -1.54 -9.05
CA ILE A 253 5.92 -2.74 -9.23
C ILE A 253 6.76 -4.00 -9.49
N ASP A 254 7.85 -3.91 -10.26
CA ASP A 254 8.81 -5.01 -10.44
C ASP A 254 9.47 -5.41 -9.11
N THR A 255 9.72 -4.43 -8.24
CA THR A 255 10.26 -4.60 -6.89
C THR A 255 9.24 -5.20 -5.92
N LEU A 256 7.93 -5.00 -6.17
CA LEU A 256 6.86 -5.62 -5.38
C LEU A 256 6.84 -7.15 -5.48
N GLY A 257 7.40 -7.75 -6.54
CA GLY A 257 7.34 -9.20 -6.87
C GLY A 257 7.27 -10.19 -5.70
N ASP A 258 8.40 -10.80 -5.30
CA ASP A 258 8.39 -11.89 -4.31
C ASP A 258 8.29 -11.38 -2.84
N ASN A 259 8.20 -10.06 -2.63
CA ASN A 259 8.26 -9.42 -1.30
C ASN A 259 6.96 -8.73 -0.88
N VAL A 260 5.97 -8.67 -1.78
CA VAL A 260 4.63 -8.15 -1.52
C VAL A 260 3.59 -9.18 -1.97
N SER A 261 2.55 -9.34 -1.16
CA SER A 261 1.39 -10.17 -1.51
C SER A 261 0.13 -9.30 -1.40
N THR A 262 -0.78 -9.39 -2.37
CA THR A 262 -1.99 -8.57 -2.40
C THR A 262 -3.13 -9.28 -3.12
N ASN A 263 -4.38 -9.00 -2.76
CA ASN A 263 -5.54 -9.47 -3.55
C ASN A 263 -5.95 -8.51 -4.68
N LEU A 264 -5.22 -7.39 -4.86
CA LEU A 264 -5.43 -6.46 -5.96
C LEU A 264 -4.93 -7.05 -7.29
N SER A 265 -5.75 -6.97 -8.33
CA SER A 265 -5.31 -7.21 -9.70
C SER A 265 -4.44 -6.05 -10.21
N MET A 266 -3.62 -6.33 -11.22
CA MET A 266 -2.82 -5.29 -11.88
C MET A 266 -3.67 -4.14 -12.43
N LYS A 267 -4.86 -4.45 -12.96
CA LYS A 267 -5.78 -3.44 -13.49
C LYS A 267 -6.26 -2.51 -12.38
N GLU A 268 -6.57 -3.04 -11.21
CA GLU A 268 -6.97 -2.24 -10.05
C GLU A 268 -5.81 -1.39 -9.55
N LEU A 269 -4.62 -1.96 -9.38
CA LEU A 269 -3.40 -1.21 -9.00
C LEU A 269 -3.16 -0.01 -9.93
N ILE A 270 -3.20 -0.24 -11.25
CA ILE A 270 -3.03 0.83 -12.23
C ILE A 270 -4.17 1.85 -12.12
N GLY A 271 -5.40 1.39 -11.91
CA GLY A 271 -6.57 2.23 -11.71
C GLY A 271 -6.54 3.08 -10.44
N LEU A 272 -5.71 2.75 -9.45
CA LEU A 272 -5.52 3.56 -8.25
C LEU A 272 -4.63 4.79 -8.50
N PHE A 273 -3.72 4.77 -9.49
CA PHE A 273 -2.78 5.88 -9.69
C PHE A 273 -3.45 7.25 -9.95
N PRO A 274 -4.45 7.38 -10.83
CA PRO A 274 -5.15 8.64 -11.02
C PRO A 274 -5.86 9.11 -9.75
N LEU A 275 -6.35 8.16 -8.93
CA LEU A 275 -6.97 8.48 -7.65
C LEU A 275 -5.93 9.06 -6.69
N LEU A 276 -4.79 8.37 -6.51
CA LEU A 276 -3.71 8.76 -5.59
C LEU A 276 -3.20 10.18 -5.86
N THR A 277 -3.00 10.54 -7.12
CA THR A 277 -2.57 11.90 -7.50
C THR A 277 -3.64 12.97 -7.26
N SER A 278 -4.92 12.59 -7.19
CA SER A 278 -6.05 13.50 -7.02
C SER A 278 -6.56 13.65 -5.58
N LEU A 279 -5.98 12.92 -4.61
CA LEU A 279 -6.41 12.99 -3.21
C LEU A 279 -6.07 14.35 -2.58
N LYS A 280 -7.07 14.92 -1.89
CA LYS A 280 -7.03 16.22 -1.23
C LYS A 280 -6.37 16.16 0.14
N SER A 281 -6.67 15.13 0.94
CA SER A 281 -6.13 14.99 2.30
C SER A 281 -5.91 13.52 2.68
N VAL A 282 -4.94 13.34 3.58
CA VAL A 282 -4.67 12.09 4.29
C VAL A 282 -4.65 12.39 5.78
N ASP A 283 -5.66 11.87 6.45
CA ASP A 283 -5.89 12.02 7.90
C ASP A 283 -5.57 10.71 8.61
N THR A 284 -5.24 10.79 9.89
CA THR A 284 -4.90 9.64 10.73
C THR A 284 -5.88 9.51 11.88
N ILE A 285 -6.29 8.29 12.17
CA ILE A 285 -7.13 7.90 13.30
C ILE A 285 -6.29 6.95 14.16
N GLN A 286 -6.47 7.03 15.48
CA GLN A 286 -5.80 6.15 16.43
C GLN A 286 -6.83 5.49 17.32
N LEU A 287 -6.72 4.18 17.51
CA LEU A 287 -7.49 3.48 18.53
C LEU A 287 -6.92 3.79 19.92
N LYS A 288 -7.80 4.16 20.84
CA LYS A 288 -7.51 4.35 22.26
C LYS A 288 -7.88 3.08 23.02
N GLY A 289 -7.28 2.96 24.18
CA GLY A 289 -7.44 1.80 25.03
C GLY A 289 -6.54 1.89 26.24
N THR A 290 -6.56 0.83 27.03
CA THR A 290 -5.79 0.70 28.26
C THR A 290 -5.01 -0.60 28.27
N ASP A 291 -3.94 -0.64 29.06
CA ASP A 291 -3.18 -1.85 29.28
C ASP A 291 -4.03 -2.87 30.05
N TYR A 292 -4.09 -4.11 29.56
CA TYR A 292 -4.81 -5.21 30.17
C TYR A 292 -3.86 -6.41 30.31
N GLN A 293 -3.61 -6.85 31.54
CA GLN A 293 -2.56 -7.85 31.83
C GLN A 293 -3.05 -9.03 32.69
N PRO A 294 -4.04 -9.82 32.24
CA PRO A 294 -4.42 -11.06 32.93
C PRO A 294 -3.25 -12.05 32.87
N ASN A 295 -2.98 -12.73 34.00
CA ASN A 295 -1.97 -13.80 34.10
C ASN A 295 -0.58 -13.43 33.54
N SER A 296 -0.15 -12.18 33.73
CA SER A 296 1.14 -11.65 33.25
C SER A 296 1.31 -11.63 31.71
N VAL A 297 0.22 -11.79 30.95
CA VAL A 297 0.23 -11.64 29.49
C VAL A 297 -0.33 -10.27 29.14
N TYR A 298 0.48 -9.44 28.46
CA TYR A 298 0.07 -8.09 28.06
C TYR A 298 -0.89 -8.10 26.87
N TYR A 299 -1.97 -7.35 26.97
CA TYR A 299 -2.89 -6.98 25.90
C TYR A 299 -3.21 -5.49 25.95
N PHE A 300 -3.72 -4.96 24.84
CA PHE A 300 -4.26 -3.61 24.73
C PHE A 300 -5.79 -3.69 24.63
N GLN A 301 -6.50 -3.33 25.70
CA GLN A 301 -7.95 -3.34 25.75
C GLN A 301 -8.49 -2.07 25.10
N LEU A 302 -9.19 -2.21 23.97
CA LEU A 302 -9.75 -1.08 23.24
C LEU A 302 -10.88 -0.40 24.03
N ASP A 303 -10.88 0.93 24.03
CA ASP A 303 -12.00 1.74 24.54
C ASP A 303 -13.21 1.54 23.63
N GLN A 304 -14.31 1.01 24.18
CA GLN A 304 -15.46 0.61 23.38
C GLN A 304 -16.25 1.80 22.83
N ASN A 305 -16.31 2.93 23.55
CA ASN A 305 -17.00 4.12 23.08
C ASN A 305 -16.24 4.71 21.89
N GLN A 306 -14.93 4.85 22.04
CA GLN A 306 -14.07 5.37 20.99
C GLN A 306 -13.99 4.42 19.79
N LEU A 307 -13.97 3.10 20.02
CA LEU A 307 -14.06 2.12 18.94
C LEU A 307 -15.35 2.30 18.14
N ASN A 308 -16.51 2.50 18.80
CA ASN A 308 -17.78 2.72 18.11
C ASN A 308 -17.81 4.03 17.31
N GLU A 309 -17.21 5.10 17.82
CA GLU A 309 -17.02 6.36 17.07
C GLU A 309 -16.19 6.12 15.80
N VAL A 310 -15.07 5.42 15.94
CA VAL A 310 -14.19 5.06 14.81
C VAL A 310 -14.94 4.20 13.79
N LYS A 311 -15.71 3.20 14.22
CA LYS A 311 -16.55 2.38 13.32
C LYS A 311 -17.50 3.25 12.51
N ALA A 312 -18.24 4.14 13.17
CA ALA A 312 -19.19 5.03 12.50
C ALA A 312 -18.49 5.96 11.51
N GLU A 313 -17.32 6.51 11.88
CA GLU A 313 -16.52 7.36 11.01
C GLU A 313 -16.02 6.60 9.77
N LEU A 314 -15.53 5.37 9.94
CA LEU A 314 -15.04 4.55 8.82
C LEU A 314 -16.18 4.08 7.90
N LYS A 315 -17.35 3.72 8.44
CA LYS A 315 -18.54 3.42 7.64
C LYS A 315 -18.94 4.62 6.76
N LYS A 316 -18.98 5.81 7.35
CA LYS A 316 -19.23 7.06 6.61
C LYS A 316 -18.15 7.31 5.56
N GLN A 317 -16.88 7.08 5.89
CA GLN A 317 -15.77 7.23 4.93
C GLN A 317 -15.92 6.27 3.74
N LEU A 318 -16.41 5.06 3.96
CA LEU A 318 -16.67 4.06 2.92
C LEU A 318 -18.02 4.19 2.23
N GLU A 319 -18.82 5.19 2.59
CA GLU A 319 -20.17 5.44 2.04
C GLU A 319 -21.10 4.24 2.22
N LEU A 320 -20.95 3.53 3.34
CA LEU A 320 -21.80 2.40 3.73
C LEU A 320 -23.04 2.94 4.45
N SER A 321 -24.21 2.44 4.04
CA SER A 321 -25.52 2.78 4.58
C SER A 321 -25.78 2.22 5.98
#